data_AF-A0A7J7NL93-F1
#
_entry.id   AF-A0A7J7NL93-F1
#
_cell.length_a   1.000
_cell.length_b   1.000
_cell.length_c   1.000
_cell.angle_alpha   90.00
_cell.angle_beta   90.00
_cell.angle_gamma   90.00
#
_symmetry.space_group_name_H-M   'P 1'
#
loop_
_entity.id
_entity.type
_entity.pdbx_description
1 polymer ?
#
loop_
_entity_poly.entity_id
_entity_poly.type
_entity_poly.pdbx_seq_one_letter_code
_entity_poly.pdbx_strand_id
1 'polypeptide(L)'
;MLLPCISVFFTLTIEDIASDLTLSMMHIQVASVMTVWNHIQPAYAANMWNEALNKRLGTEGLDLPQILVETEKHGVPFDKLLTVPEQDDWLYSDGVSTSCIAFVLEMYKQAGLLGPMASSIQVTEFTIKDAYTLKFFEDDSSRLPKWCNEGDDVKLPFCQIRGKYRMELPGYNTMEPYPHMNERCASMPPKYKRSKNC
;
A
#
# COMPACT_ATOMS: atom_id res chain seq x y z
N MET A 1 -1.31 3.72 -10.20
CA MET A 1 -2.60 3.13 -10.64
C MET A 1 -2.97 1.96 -9.72
N LEU A 2 -3.94 2.16 -8.81
CA LEU A 2 -4.83 1.20 -8.11
C LEU A 2 -4.36 -0.19 -7.57
N LEU A 3 -3.07 -0.44 -7.31
CA LEU A 3 -2.68 -1.64 -6.55
C LEU A 3 -3.03 -1.65 -5.04
N PRO A 4 -3.28 -0.52 -4.33
CA PRO A 4 -3.77 -0.60 -2.94
C PRO A 4 -5.30 -0.75 -2.80
N CYS A 5 -6.07 -0.87 -3.90
CA CYS A 5 -7.54 -0.95 -3.85
C CYS A 5 -8.16 -2.33 -4.11
N ILE A 6 -7.37 -3.35 -4.50
CA ILE A 6 -7.93 -4.67 -4.81
C ILE A 6 -8.27 -5.48 -3.55
N SER A 7 -7.83 -5.04 -2.37
CA SER A 7 -8.11 -5.69 -1.08
C SER A 7 -9.57 -5.59 -0.60
N VAL A 8 -10.47 -4.93 -1.34
CA VAL A 8 -11.84 -4.65 -0.86
C VAL A 8 -12.93 -5.51 -1.55
N PHE A 9 -12.62 -6.27 -2.61
CA PHE A 9 -13.69 -6.87 -3.43
C PHE A 9 -14.11 -8.32 -3.12
N PHE A 10 -13.41 -9.06 -2.26
CA PHE A 10 -13.75 -10.46 -1.99
C PHE A 10 -14.00 -10.72 -0.51
N THR A 11 -15.13 -10.21 -0.03
CA THR A 11 -15.79 -10.78 1.14
C THR A 11 -16.94 -11.61 0.60
N LEU A 12 -16.83 -12.93 0.64
CA LEU A 12 -17.96 -13.86 0.82
C LEU A 12 -17.40 -15.28 1.02
N THR A 13 -17.59 -15.78 2.24
CA THR A 13 -17.61 -17.18 2.67
C THR A 13 -16.31 -17.98 2.52
N ILE A 14 -15.67 -18.30 3.66
CA ILE A 14 -15.50 -19.67 4.17
C ILE A 14 -14.79 -19.54 5.54
N GLU A 15 -15.55 -19.75 6.62
CA GLU A 15 -14.99 -19.99 7.95
C GLU A 15 -14.38 -21.40 8.00
N ASP A 16 -13.22 -21.49 8.64
CA ASP A 16 -12.67 -22.66 9.33
C ASP A 16 -12.36 -23.95 8.55
N ILE A 17 -11.35 -23.95 7.64
CA ILE A 17 -10.53 -25.17 7.39
C ILE A 17 -9.06 -24.80 7.07
N ALA A 18 -8.16 -25.25 7.96
CA ALA A 18 -6.70 -25.42 7.79
C ALA A 18 -5.84 -24.19 7.40
N SER A 19 -5.02 -23.73 8.35
CA SER A 19 -4.10 -22.60 8.22
C SER A 19 -2.96 -22.77 7.19
N ASP A 20 -2.73 -23.98 6.68
CA ASP A 20 -1.74 -24.25 5.61
C ASP A 20 -2.37 -24.36 4.21
N LEU A 21 -3.62 -24.85 4.11
CA LEU A 21 -4.33 -24.96 2.83
C LEU A 21 -4.80 -23.58 2.33
N THR A 22 -5.14 -22.69 3.26
CA THR A 22 -5.63 -21.33 2.98
C THR A 22 -4.60 -20.45 2.27
N LEU A 23 -3.30 -20.60 2.58
CA LEU A 23 -2.24 -19.83 1.94
C LEU A 23 -2.07 -20.22 0.46
N SER A 24 -1.99 -21.53 0.18
CA SER A 24 -1.93 -22.08 -1.17
C SER A 24 -3.17 -21.73 -2.01
N MET A 25 -4.36 -21.84 -1.41
CA MET A 25 -5.62 -21.50 -2.09
C MET A 25 -5.72 -20.01 -2.44
N MET A 26 -5.17 -19.11 -1.62
CA MET A 26 -5.22 -17.68 -1.90
C MET A 26 -4.29 -17.26 -3.04
N HIS A 27 -3.15 -17.93 -3.21
CA HIS A 27 -2.25 -17.68 -4.34
C HIS A 27 -2.92 -18.04 -5.68
N ILE A 28 -3.63 -19.18 -5.71
CA ILE A 28 -4.40 -19.61 -6.86
C ILE A 28 -5.54 -18.62 -7.14
N GLN A 29 -6.21 -18.10 -6.11
CA GLN A 29 -7.26 -17.09 -6.27
C GLN A 29 -6.75 -15.81 -6.92
N VAL A 30 -5.63 -15.26 -6.43
CA VAL A 30 -5.04 -14.03 -7.00
C VAL A 30 -4.63 -14.24 -8.45
N ALA A 31 -3.89 -15.31 -8.74
CA ALA A 31 -3.49 -15.64 -10.11
C ALA A 31 -4.70 -15.87 -11.04
N SER A 32 -5.76 -16.52 -10.54
CA SER A 32 -6.99 -16.76 -11.31
C SER A 32 -7.71 -15.44 -11.65
N VAL A 33 -7.86 -14.54 -10.68
CA VAL A 33 -8.48 -13.22 -10.90
C VAL A 33 -7.69 -12.41 -11.91
N MET A 34 -6.36 -12.36 -11.77
CA MET A 34 -5.49 -11.64 -12.70
C MET A 34 -5.57 -12.23 -14.11
N THR A 35 -5.64 -13.56 -14.23
CA THR A 35 -5.79 -14.25 -15.53
C THR A 35 -7.13 -13.93 -16.19
N VAL A 36 -8.23 -14.00 -15.44
CA VAL A 36 -9.57 -13.63 -15.95
C VAL A 36 -9.58 -12.17 -16.39
N TRP A 37 -9.02 -11.26 -15.60
CA TRP A 37 -8.99 -9.84 -15.93
C TRP A 37 -8.16 -9.53 -17.17
N ASN A 38 -7.02 -10.21 -17.34
CA ASN A 38 -6.20 -10.12 -18.56
C ASN A 38 -6.96 -10.57 -19.82
N HIS A 39 -7.88 -11.53 -19.71
CA HIS A 39 -8.73 -11.90 -20.83
C HIS A 39 -9.86 -10.90 -21.10
N ILE A 40 -10.42 -10.26 -20.07
CA ILE A 40 -11.56 -9.33 -20.23
C ILE A 40 -11.11 -7.94 -20.70
N GLN A 41 -10.00 -7.41 -20.16
CA GLN A 41 -9.46 -6.08 -20.48
C GLN A 41 -7.93 -6.11 -20.63
N PRO A 42 -7.41 -6.73 -21.71
CA PRO A 42 -5.98 -7.01 -21.86
C PRO A 42 -5.10 -5.76 -21.79
N ALA A 43 -5.48 -4.67 -22.46
CA ALA A 43 -4.70 -3.44 -22.46
C ALA A 43 -4.65 -2.77 -21.07
N TYR A 44 -5.78 -2.74 -20.36
CA TYR A 44 -5.84 -2.15 -19.03
C TYR A 44 -5.11 -3.01 -18.00
N ALA A 45 -5.29 -4.33 -18.08
CA ALA A 45 -4.65 -5.27 -17.18
C ALA A 45 -3.13 -5.30 -17.38
N ALA A 46 -2.64 -5.26 -18.63
CA ALA A 46 -1.21 -5.13 -18.91
C ALA A 46 -0.59 -3.89 -18.24
N ASN A 47 -1.30 -2.76 -18.29
CA ASN A 47 -0.87 -1.51 -17.63
C ASN A 47 -0.94 -1.58 -16.10
N MET A 48 -1.71 -2.51 -15.52
CA MET A 48 -1.83 -2.64 -14.07
C MET A 48 -0.69 -3.46 -13.45
N TRP A 49 -0.27 -4.55 -14.09
CA TRP A 49 0.65 -5.51 -13.44
C TRP A 49 1.87 -5.90 -14.26
N ASN A 50 1.85 -5.90 -15.60
CA ASN A 50 2.92 -6.55 -16.35
C ASN A 50 4.27 -5.88 -16.11
N GLU A 51 4.36 -4.57 -16.30
CA GLU A 51 5.62 -3.84 -16.11
C GLU A 51 6.09 -3.91 -14.66
N ALA A 52 5.16 -3.79 -13.70
CA ALA A 52 5.44 -3.84 -12.28
C ALA A 52 5.97 -5.21 -11.82
N LEU A 53 5.43 -6.30 -12.38
CA LEU A 53 5.88 -7.67 -12.11
C LEU A 53 7.22 -7.97 -12.80
N ASN A 54 7.42 -7.48 -14.02
CA ASN A 54 8.69 -7.58 -14.73
C ASN A 54 9.82 -6.91 -13.93
N LYS A 55 9.60 -5.69 -13.41
CA LYS A 55 10.56 -5.01 -12.53
C LYS A 55 10.89 -5.84 -11.29
N ARG A 56 9.90 -6.43 -10.63
CA ARG A 56 10.09 -7.29 -9.45
C ARG A 56 10.87 -8.58 -9.77
N LEU A 57 10.67 -9.14 -10.97
CA LEU A 57 11.34 -10.35 -11.42
C LEU A 57 12.73 -10.08 -12.03
N GLY A 58 13.03 -8.82 -12.37
CA GLY A 58 14.25 -8.44 -13.10
C GLY A 58 14.19 -8.76 -14.59
N THR A 59 12.98 -8.80 -15.18
CA THR A 59 12.72 -9.07 -16.60
C THR A 59 12.10 -7.84 -17.28
N GLU A 60 11.93 -7.89 -18.61
CA GLU A 60 11.26 -6.83 -19.37
C GLU A 60 10.35 -7.44 -20.46
N GLY A 61 9.20 -6.81 -20.72
CA GLY A 61 8.35 -7.15 -21.86
C GLY A 61 7.57 -8.46 -21.77
N LEU A 62 7.59 -9.17 -20.64
CA LEU A 62 6.80 -10.40 -20.46
C LEU A 62 5.34 -10.07 -20.13
N ASP A 63 4.41 -10.85 -20.67
CA ASP A 63 3.01 -10.84 -20.26
C ASP A 63 2.78 -11.73 -19.01
N LEU A 64 1.61 -11.62 -18.36
CA LEU A 64 1.36 -12.38 -17.12
C LEU A 64 1.56 -13.90 -17.27
N PRO A 65 1.04 -14.59 -18.31
CA PRO A 65 1.35 -16.01 -18.50
C PRO A 65 2.84 -16.31 -18.57
N GLN A 66 3.62 -15.50 -19.31
CA GLN A 66 5.07 -15.65 -19.40
C GLN A 66 5.75 -15.40 -18.04
N ILE A 67 5.30 -14.39 -17.29
CA ILE A 67 5.81 -14.08 -15.95
C ILE A 67 5.58 -15.26 -15.00
N LEU A 68 4.40 -15.89 -15.02
CA LEU A 68 4.11 -17.05 -14.17
C LEU A 68 5.08 -18.19 -14.44
N VAL A 69 5.34 -18.50 -15.71
CA VAL A 69 6.31 -19.52 -16.12
C VAL A 69 7.75 -19.14 -15.72
N GLU A 70 8.12 -17.87 -15.90
CA GLU A 70 9.49 -17.41 -15.59
C GLU A 70 9.76 -17.39 -14.08
N THR A 71 8.75 -17.06 -13.28
CA THR A 71 8.79 -17.11 -11.82
C THR A 71 9.08 -18.54 -11.34
N GLU A 72 8.42 -19.54 -11.93
CA GLU A 72 8.71 -20.96 -11.65
C GLU A 72 10.14 -21.37 -12.04
N LYS A 73 10.66 -20.92 -13.19
CA LYS A 73 12.05 -21.19 -13.60
C LYS A 73 13.08 -20.61 -12.62
N HIS A 74 12.79 -19.44 -12.05
CA HIS A 74 13.62 -18.81 -11.03
C HIS A 74 13.46 -19.47 -9.65
N GLY A 75 12.55 -20.44 -9.49
CA GLY A 75 12.28 -21.09 -8.21
C GLY A 75 11.65 -20.16 -7.17
N VAL A 76 11.08 -19.04 -7.61
CA VAL A 76 10.38 -18.08 -6.76
C VAL A 76 8.88 -18.38 -6.90
N PRO A 77 8.12 -18.55 -5.83
CA PRO A 77 6.67 -18.72 -5.96
C PRO A 77 6.01 -17.36 -6.23
N PHE A 78 4.94 -17.34 -7.01
CA PHE A 78 4.35 -16.10 -7.51
C PHE A 78 3.87 -15.15 -6.39
N ASP A 79 3.39 -15.69 -5.28
CA ASP A 79 3.04 -14.90 -4.10
C ASP A 79 4.22 -14.14 -3.52
N LYS A 80 5.42 -14.73 -3.51
CA LYS A 80 6.63 -14.06 -3.04
C LYS A 80 7.05 -12.96 -3.99
N LEU A 81 6.85 -13.13 -5.29
CA LEU A 81 7.05 -12.06 -6.26
C LEU A 81 6.16 -10.85 -5.93
N LEU A 82 4.89 -11.09 -5.58
CA LEU A 82 3.95 -10.01 -5.19
C LEU A 82 4.34 -9.29 -3.90
N THR A 83 5.15 -9.92 -3.03
CA THR A 83 5.65 -9.29 -1.78
C THR A 83 6.90 -8.43 -1.96
N VAL A 84 7.48 -8.37 -3.17
CA VAL A 84 8.63 -7.50 -3.42
C VAL A 84 8.17 -6.04 -3.36
N PRO A 85 8.74 -5.21 -2.46
CA PRO A 85 8.34 -3.81 -2.32
C PRO A 85 8.58 -3.02 -3.60
N GLU A 86 7.60 -2.22 -3.96
CA GLU A 86 7.73 -1.16 -4.94
C GLU A 86 8.83 -0.18 -4.50
N GLN A 87 9.70 0.23 -5.43
CA GLN A 87 10.73 1.21 -5.13
C GLN A 87 10.31 2.60 -5.62
N ASP A 88 10.53 3.62 -4.81
CA ASP A 88 10.17 5.02 -5.13
C ASP A 88 10.83 5.52 -6.43
N ASP A 89 11.99 4.97 -6.81
CA ASP A 89 12.77 5.38 -7.97
C ASP A 89 12.45 4.59 -9.25
N TRP A 90 11.51 3.64 -9.19
CA TRP A 90 11.10 2.89 -10.38
C TRP A 90 10.39 3.77 -11.39
N LEU A 91 10.98 3.83 -12.59
CA LEU A 91 10.41 4.51 -13.76
C LEU A 91 9.67 3.52 -14.63
N TYR A 92 8.39 3.78 -14.86
CA TYR A 92 7.54 3.04 -15.77
C TYR A 92 7.51 3.68 -17.15
N SER A 93 7.03 2.94 -18.15
CA SER A 93 6.88 3.41 -19.53
C SER A 93 6.00 4.66 -19.66
N ASP A 94 5.06 4.87 -18.73
CA ASP A 94 4.18 6.03 -18.65
C ASP A 94 4.59 7.07 -17.60
N GLY A 95 5.74 6.88 -16.93
CA GLY A 95 6.31 7.82 -15.97
C GLY A 95 6.51 7.23 -14.57
N VAL A 96 6.51 8.08 -13.54
CA VAL A 96 6.61 7.65 -12.15
C VAL A 96 5.24 7.19 -11.67
N SER A 97 5.14 5.96 -11.18
CA SER A 97 3.89 5.43 -10.61
C SER A 97 3.74 5.89 -9.16
N THR A 98 3.19 7.10 -8.96
CA THR A 98 2.93 7.64 -7.62
C THR A 98 1.43 7.65 -7.33
N SER A 99 1.02 7.08 -6.19
CA SER A 99 -0.34 7.24 -5.67
C SER A 99 -0.51 8.62 -5.04
N CYS A 100 -1.76 9.05 -4.79
CA CYS A 100 -1.99 10.36 -4.15
C CYS A 100 -1.27 10.51 -2.81
N ILE A 101 -1.14 9.43 -2.04
CA ILE A 101 -0.47 9.47 -0.75
C ILE A 101 1.04 9.32 -0.87
N ALA A 102 1.52 8.47 -1.79
CA ALA A 102 2.94 8.36 -2.09
C ALA A 102 3.49 9.72 -2.54
N PHE A 103 2.77 10.45 -3.39
CA PHE A 103 3.15 11.80 -3.82
C PHE A 103 3.35 12.76 -2.64
N VAL A 104 2.41 12.81 -1.70
CA VAL A 104 2.51 13.68 -0.51
C VAL A 104 3.69 13.25 0.38
N LEU A 105 3.89 11.95 0.56
CA LEU A 105 4.98 11.43 1.38
C LEU A 105 6.35 11.58 0.71
N GLU A 106 6.44 11.54 -0.62
CA GLU A 106 7.64 11.91 -1.36
C GLU A 106 8.00 13.37 -1.11
N MET A 107 7.01 14.28 -1.11
CA MET A 107 7.26 15.68 -0.75
C MET A 107 7.79 15.81 0.68
N TYR A 108 7.25 15.05 1.64
CA TYR A 108 7.75 15.03 3.02
C TYR A 108 9.17 14.47 3.11
N LYS A 109 9.45 13.42 2.35
CA LYS A 109 10.78 12.80 2.22
C LYS A 109 11.80 13.81 1.69
N GLN A 110 11.46 14.54 0.63
CA GLN A 110 12.31 15.60 0.05
C GLN A 110 12.46 16.82 0.97
N ALA A 111 11.42 17.15 1.75
CA ALA A 111 11.47 18.20 2.77
C ALA A 111 12.28 17.78 4.01
N GLY A 112 12.77 16.54 4.08
CA GLY A 112 13.61 16.05 5.17
C GLY A 112 12.86 15.57 6.41
N LEU A 113 11.53 15.42 6.36
CA LEU A 113 10.73 14.98 7.52
C LEU A 113 11.07 13.57 7.99
N LEU A 114 11.52 12.70 7.07
CA LEU A 114 11.98 11.34 7.40
C LEU A 114 13.42 11.29 7.93
N GLY A 115 14.12 12.44 7.93
CA GLY A 115 15.49 12.56 8.41
C GLY A 115 16.45 11.51 7.82
N PRO A 116 17.30 10.87 8.63
CA PRO A 116 18.29 9.91 8.14
C PRO A 116 17.69 8.61 7.61
N MET A 117 16.41 8.33 7.89
CA MET A 117 15.74 7.10 7.46
C MET A 117 15.11 7.22 6.06
N ALA A 118 15.14 8.41 5.46
CA ALA A 118 14.56 8.68 4.15
C ALA A 118 14.99 7.66 3.08
N SER A 119 16.27 7.28 3.03
CA SER A 119 16.79 6.33 2.04
C SER A 119 16.34 4.88 2.26
N SER A 120 15.80 4.56 3.44
CA SER A 120 15.40 3.20 3.83
C SER A 120 13.89 2.99 3.86
N ILE A 121 13.11 3.97 3.43
CA ILE A 121 11.66 3.95 3.43
C ILE A 121 11.18 4.15 2.00
N GLN A 122 10.41 3.18 1.48
CA GLN A 122 9.70 3.30 0.21
C GLN A 122 8.29 3.84 0.49
N VAL A 123 8.02 5.08 0.11
CA VAL A 123 6.72 5.72 0.38
C VAL A 123 5.62 5.23 -0.57
N THR A 124 5.99 4.58 -1.67
CA THR A 124 5.09 3.83 -2.55
C THR A 124 4.33 2.70 -1.85
N GLU A 125 4.88 2.16 -0.75
CA GLU A 125 4.26 1.11 0.09
C GLU A 125 3.26 1.64 1.13
N PHE A 126 3.03 2.96 1.19
CA PHE A 126 2.18 3.57 2.20
C PHE A 126 0.74 3.67 1.74
N THR A 127 -0.18 3.44 2.68
CA THR A 127 -1.60 3.73 2.51
C THR A 127 -1.97 5.07 3.16
N ILE A 128 -3.20 5.54 2.91
CA ILE A 128 -3.75 6.74 3.55
C ILE A 128 -3.68 6.63 5.07
N LYS A 129 -3.91 5.42 5.61
CA LYS A 129 -3.83 5.16 7.05
C LYS A 129 -2.44 5.43 7.59
N ASP A 130 -1.43 4.88 6.93
CA ASP A 130 -0.06 4.98 7.40
C ASP A 130 0.39 6.45 7.46
N ALA A 131 0.00 7.23 6.45
CA ALA A 131 0.36 8.65 6.38
C ALA A 131 -0.20 9.51 7.52
N TYR A 132 -1.47 9.35 7.92
CA TYR A 132 -2.00 10.15 9.02
C TYR A 132 -1.56 9.64 10.40
N THR A 133 -1.12 8.37 10.49
CA THR A 133 -0.57 7.82 11.73
C THR A 133 0.85 8.26 12.00
N LEU A 134 1.61 8.67 10.97
CA LEU A 134 2.99 9.16 11.12
C LEU A 134 3.04 10.34 12.09
N LYS A 135 4.02 10.31 12.98
CA LYS A 135 4.19 11.30 14.04
C LYS A 135 4.91 12.56 13.55
N PHE A 136 4.30 13.23 12.57
CA PHE A 136 4.80 14.47 11.96
C PHE A 136 3.97 15.70 12.30
N PHE A 137 2.76 15.48 12.78
CA PHE A 137 1.78 16.54 12.93
C PHE A 137 1.87 17.16 14.32
N GLU A 138 1.34 18.38 14.44
CA GLU A 138 1.23 19.07 15.72
C GLU A 138 0.27 18.32 16.64
N ASP A 139 0.72 18.01 17.86
CA ASP A 139 -0.10 17.42 18.92
C ASP A 139 -0.44 18.43 20.03
N ASP A 140 0.26 19.57 20.10
CA ASP A 140 -0.07 20.63 21.04
C ASP A 140 -1.22 21.51 20.50
N SER A 141 -2.41 21.30 21.07
CA SER A 141 -3.59 22.10 20.74
C SER A 141 -3.44 23.60 20.98
N SER A 142 -2.46 24.04 21.79
CA SER A 142 -2.17 25.46 22.02
C SER A 142 -1.52 26.14 20.82
N ARG A 143 -0.86 25.35 19.95
CA ARG A 143 -0.19 25.82 18.73
C ARG A 143 -1.11 25.77 17.51
N LEU A 144 -2.28 25.14 17.63
CA LEU A 144 -3.28 25.10 16.58
C LEU A 144 -3.99 26.47 16.44
N PRO A 145 -4.43 26.84 15.23
CA PRO A 145 -5.19 28.08 15.04
C PRO A 145 -6.45 28.12 15.89
N LYS A 146 -6.89 29.31 16.33
CA LYS A 146 -8.08 29.46 17.20
C LYS A 146 -9.36 28.92 16.55
N TRP A 147 -9.50 29.09 15.23
CA TRP A 147 -10.61 28.54 14.44
C TRP A 147 -10.66 27.02 14.40
N CYS A 148 -9.59 26.35 14.84
CA CYS A 148 -9.54 24.91 14.89
C CYS A 148 -10.49 24.37 15.96
N ASN A 149 -11.42 23.50 15.55
CA ASN A 149 -12.54 23.01 16.38
C ASN A 149 -13.57 24.09 16.78
N GLU A 150 -13.54 25.29 16.20
CA GLU A 150 -14.63 26.27 16.42
C GLU A 150 -15.94 25.76 15.82
N GLY A 151 -17.00 25.68 16.64
CA GLY A 151 -18.33 25.28 16.20
C GLY A 151 -18.58 23.77 16.13
N ASP A 152 -17.64 22.95 16.59
CA ASP A 152 -17.80 21.51 16.78
C ASP A 152 -18.02 21.20 18.28
N ASP A 153 -18.92 20.27 18.60
CA ASP A 153 -19.16 19.79 19.97
C ASP A 153 -18.08 18.83 20.47
N VAL A 154 -17.24 18.31 19.56
CA VAL A 154 -16.14 17.39 19.84
C VAL A 154 -14.81 18.04 19.49
N LYS A 155 -13.91 18.12 20.48
CA LYS A 155 -12.53 18.59 20.27
C LYS A 155 -11.69 17.48 19.64
N LEU A 156 -11.29 17.66 18.38
CA LEU A 156 -10.40 16.74 17.66
C LEU A 156 -8.92 17.02 17.99
N PRO A 157 -8.05 15.99 17.92
CA PRO A 157 -6.61 16.15 18.10
C PRO A 157 -5.90 16.77 16.87
N PHE A 158 -6.65 17.13 15.82
CA PHE A 158 -6.15 17.69 14.58
C PHE A 158 -7.08 18.78 14.06
N CYS A 159 -6.60 19.51 13.05
CA CYS A 159 -7.38 20.55 12.40
C CYS A 159 -7.97 20.10 11.08
N GLN A 160 -9.29 19.90 11.03
CA GLN A 160 -9.99 19.64 9.78
C GLN A 160 -10.29 20.95 9.05
N ILE A 161 -9.52 21.23 8.00
CA ILE A 161 -9.59 22.51 7.26
C ILE A 161 -10.85 22.60 6.37
N ARG A 162 -11.34 21.45 5.89
CA ARG A 162 -12.46 21.37 4.93
C ARG A 162 -13.31 20.13 5.18
N GLY A 163 -14.52 20.16 4.62
CA GLY A 163 -15.46 19.04 4.66
C GLY A 163 -16.57 19.27 5.67
N LYS A 164 -17.77 18.82 5.33
CA LYS A 164 -18.96 18.90 6.18
C LYS A 164 -18.99 17.81 7.25
N TYR A 165 -18.36 16.68 6.97
CA TYR A 165 -18.38 15.48 7.81
C TYR A 165 -17.13 15.42 8.67
N ARG A 166 -17.31 15.07 9.94
CA ARG A 166 -16.20 14.84 10.87
C ARG A 166 -15.41 13.62 10.42
N MET A 167 -14.11 13.79 10.23
CA MET A 167 -13.19 12.68 9.93
C MET A 167 -12.81 11.96 11.21
N GLU A 168 -12.77 10.63 11.17
CA GLU A 168 -12.21 9.80 12.23
C GLU A 168 -10.88 9.24 11.74
N LEU A 169 -9.79 9.54 12.46
CA LEU A 169 -8.43 9.11 12.13
C LEU A 169 -7.84 8.28 13.28
N PRO A 170 -8.17 6.98 13.40
CA PRO A 170 -7.71 6.14 14.49
C PRO A 170 -6.18 6.00 14.51
N GLY A 171 -5.54 6.38 15.61
CA GLY A 171 -4.07 6.34 15.73
C GLY A 171 -3.37 7.53 15.06
N TYR A 172 -4.09 8.60 14.78
CA TYR A 172 -3.52 9.87 14.30
C TYR A 172 -2.27 10.28 15.09
N ASN A 173 -1.19 10.57 14.37
CA ASN A 173 0.04 11.14 14.91
C ASN A 173 0.70 10.32 16.04
N THR A 174 0.64 8.99 15.96
CA THR A 174 1.16 8.09 17.02
C THR A 174 2.40 7.30 16.62
N MET A 175 2.69 7.18 15.32
CA MET A 175 3.69 6.26 14.79
C MET A 175 4.99 6.98 14.41
N GLU A 176 6.05 6.69 15.15
CA GLU A 176 7.39 7.13 14.77
C GLU A 176 7.85 6.39 13.49
N PRO A 177 8.41 7.08 12.49
CA PRO A 177 8.98 6.41 11.32
C PRO A 177 10.13 5.48 11.73
N TYR A 178 10.28 4.36 11.01
CA TYR A 178 11.39 3.42 11.15
C TYR A 178 11.81 2.85 9.79
N PRO A 179 13.03 2.30 9.66
CA PRO A 179 13.51 1.74 8.40
C PRO A 179 12.65 0.57 7.91
N HIS A 180 12.46 0.47 6.59
CA HIS A 180 11.69 -0.59 5.93
C HIS A 180 10.22 -0.69 6.39
N MET A 181 9.64 0.45 6.77
CA MET A 181 8.25 0.56 7.19
C MET A 181 7.29 0.16 6.07
N ASN A 182 6.26 -0.62 6.42
CA ASN A 182 5.19 -1.14 5.55
C ASN A 182 5.59 -2.27 4.59
N GLU A 183 6.88 -2.53 4.38
CA GLU A 183 7.36 -3.53 3.39
C GLU A 183 7.04 -4.99 3.77
N ARG A 184 6.66 -5.26 5.03
CA ARG A 184 6.47 -6.63 5.56
C ARG A 184 5.13 -6.82 6.26
N CYS A 185 4.17 -5.95 6.03
CA CYS A 185 2.89 -5.99 6.72
C CYS A 185 2.00 -7.13 6.25
N ALA A 186 1.40 -7.82 7.23
CA ALA A 186 0.40 -8.84 6.95
C ALA A 186 -0.87 -8.18 6.38
N SER A 187 -1.16 -8.46 5.12
CA SER A 187 -2.35 -7.97 4.41
C SER A 187 -3.42 -9.05 4.23
N MET A 188 -3.23 -10.22 4.84
CA MET A 188 -4.13 -11.35 4.65
C MET A 188 -5.38 -11.28 5.54
N PRO A 189 -6.56 -11.66 5.00
CA PRO A 189 -7.76 -11.84 5.80
C PRO A 189 -7.58 -12.92 6.87
N PRO A 190 -8.44 -12.97 7.91
CA PRO A 190 -9.59 -12.08 8.14
C PRO A 190 -9.28 -10.91 9.08
N LYS A 191 -8.12 -10.92 9.75
CA LYS A 191 -7.85 -10.03 10.89
C LYS A 191 -7.24 -8.68 10.49
N TYR A 192 -6.56 -8.59 9.34
CA TYR A 192 -5.93 -7.36 8.82
C TYR A 192 -5.21 -6.53 9.90
N LYS A 193 -4.49 -7.21 10.80
CA LYS A 193 -3.80 -6.57 11.93
C LYS A 193 -2.39 -6.19 11.54
N ARG A 194 -2.07 -4.92 11.74
CA ARG A 194 -0.69 -4.42 11.66
C ARG A 194 0.13 -5.00 12.83
N SER A 195 1.15 -5.80 12.53
CA SER A 195 2.10 -6.29 13.53
C SER A 195 3.12 -5.21 13.88
N LYS A 196 3.81 -5.38 15.01
CA LYS A 196 4.85 -4.43 15.44
C LYS A 196 6.03 -4.48 14.45
N ASN A 197 6.43 -3.33 13.93
CA ASN A 197 7.53 -3.15 12.97
C ASN A 197 7.37 -3.98 11.68
N CYS A 198 6.13 -4.25 11.30
CA CYS A 198 5.78 -4.23 9.89
C CYS A 198 5.51 -2.76 9.58
#